data_AF-A0A2P6V0Y2-F1
#
_entry.id   AF-A0A2P6V0Y2-F1
#
_cell.length_a   1.000
_cell.length_b   1.000
_cell.length_c   1.000
_cell.angle_alpha   90.00
_cell.angle_beta   90.00
_cell.angle_gamma   90.00
#
_symmetry.space_group_name_H-M   'P 1'
#
loop_
_entity.id
_entity.type
_entity.pdbx_description
1 polymer ?
#
loop_
_entity_poly.entity_id
_entity_poly.type
_entity_poly.pdbx_seq_one_letter_code
_entity_poly.pdbx_strand_id
1 'polypeptide(L)'
;MQGLLASVSAAQHDEDSPEQLQRATELTLGFRALRNAAAAGGGGDAVVAAGVLPLAAAALDALANATITLDWQLPAAVAQALANLCNAGASAAAAAWAALFPLRFTLLAHVNTGPAQAATCLALLACCRTLGNAAAALAGLQGSQLMTALLCNHHRMLEQGEHNANLGLLAVHLCFSQDLLPQLWASLGGSNGGDGGSAGVPSTAQQPSMAQAALLELLGSEAHDVPQAEAGAADSQHNGGSGSDASPWNASPRFLVSLVRLLAAASAAQPGGLSPGQQQVLQEALRLVRDICARDDSGRGLTGGSGGADLVAALQAAGAVRTLLALLKALAPIQPWRRRQQPGAAAQAESAAAAAAAAGAAGPSAGAGSAGGIQVAELAPQLAAEAAGLPSAPPYPGYRSDLLAALANAAHARPAVQAEVGSLGGVELVLAQCQVDGESPLAREWALWGVRNLCEGNPAAQEAIRQLKLCTTVESEEAQRLGVKLDLDESTGKLRVTKREPPPGVVAAAGAQAAPVSS
;
A
#
# COMPACT_ATOMS: atom_id res chain seq x y z
N MET A 1 8.43 -44.20 -15.47
CA MET A 1 7.71 -42.93 -15.65
C MET A 1 7.58 -42.51 -17.11
N GLN A 2 8.64 -42.46 -17.93
CA GLN A 2 8.51 -42.10 -19.37
C GLN A 2 7.52 -42.99 -20.13
N GLY A 3 7.58 -44.32 -19.93
CA GLY A 3 6.60 -45.24 -20.51
C GLY A 3 5.15 -45.00 -20.04
N LEU A 4 4.97 -44.63 -18.76
CA LEU A 4 3.67 -44.26 -18.21
C LEU A 4 3.14 -42.99 -18.88
N LEU A 5 3.98 -41.96 -19.01
CA LEU A 5 3.58 -40.72 -19.66
C LEU A 5 3.18 -40.95 -21.13
N ALA A 6 3.98 -41.71 -21.89
CA ALA A 6 3.64 -42.04 -23.27
C ALA A 6 2.29 -42.78 -23.38
N SER A 7 2.00 -43.69 -22.44
CA SER A 7 0.73 -44.42 -22.40
C SER A 7 -0.47 -43.55 -22.02
N VAL A 8 -0.27 -42.54 -21.15
CA VAL A 8 -1.30 -41.57 -20.77
C VAL A 8 -1.56 -40.59 -21.92
N SER A 9 -0.52 -40.10 -22.60
CA SER A 9 -0.65 -39.15 -23.72
C SER A 9 -1.26 -39.77 -24.98
N ALA A 10 -1.12 -41.08 -25.20
CA ALA A 10 -1.65 -41.76 -26.38
C ALA A 10 -3.16 -42.06 -26.29
N ALA A 11 -3.76 -41.97 -25.11
CA ALA A 11 -5.11 -42.42 -24.83
C ALA A 11 -6.18 -41.36 -25.15
N GLN A 12 -6.22 -40.88 -26.39
CA GLN A 12 -7.08 -39.77 -26.80
C GLN A 12 -8.59 -40.09 -26.85
N HIS A 13 -9.03 -41.33 -26.59
CA HIS A 13 -10.41 -41.78 -26.87
C HIS A 13 -11.09 -42.69 -25.81
N ASP A 14 -10.43 -43.09 -24.72
CA ASP A 14 -11.06 -43.93 -23.67
C ASP A 14 -10.58 -43.50 -22.27
N GLU A 15 -11.00 -42.30 -21.92
CA GLU A 15 -10.32 -41.43 -20.97
C GLU A 15 -10.71 -41.69 -19.50
N ASP A 16 -11.86 -42.33 -19.27
CA ASP A 16 -12.34 -42.79 -17.96
C ASP A 16 -12.03 -44.28 -17.71
N SER A 17 -11.24 -44.92 -18.57
CA SER A 17 -10.90 -46.33 -18.37
C SER A 17 -10.08 -46.49 -17.07
N PRO A 18 -10.40 -47.49 -16.22
CA PRO A 18 -9.70 -47.72 -14.95
C PRO A 18 -8.17 -47.84 -15.10
N GLU A 19 -7.71 -48.37 -16.24
CA GLU A 19 -6.29 -48.48 -16.56
C GLU A 19 -5.61 -47.11 -16.75
N GLN A 20 -6.28 -46.14 -17.36
CA GLN A 20 -5.73 -44.80 -17.56
C GLN A 20 -5.65 -44.02 -16.26
N LEU A 21 -6.68 -44.12 -15.42
CA LEU A 21 -6.67 -43.53 -14.09
C LEU A 21 -5.57 -44.13 -13.20
N GLN A 22 -5.36 -45.45 -13.28
CA GLN A 22 -4.26 -46.12 -12.58
C GLN A 22 -2.89 -45.61 -13.07
N ARG A 23 -2.67 -45.50 -14.39
CA ARG A 23 -1.41 -45.00 -14.96
C ARG A 23 -1.13 -43.54 -14.57
N ALA A 24 -2.16 -42.69 -14.56
CA ALA A 24 -2.05 -41.31 -14.09
C ALA A 24 -1.69 -41.24 -12.58
N THR A 25 -2.27 -42.14 -11.78
CA THR A 25 -1.95 -42.28 -10.35
C THR A 25 -0.50 -42.73 -10.14
N GLU A 26 -0.03 -43.73 -10.87
CA GLU A 26 1.37 -44.18 -10.82
C GLU A 26 2.35 -43.09 -11.23
N LEU A 27 2.02 -42.29 -12.25
CA LEU A 27 2.81 -41.13 -12.65
C LEU A 27 2.88 -40.07 -11.53
N THR A 28 1.75 -39.79 -10.88
CA THR A 28 1.66 -38.88 -9.73
C THR A 28 2.52 -39.36 -8.56
N LEU A 29 2.45 -40.66 -8.23
CA LEU A 29 3.29 -41.26 -7.19
C LEU A 29 4.78 -41.17 -7.54
N GLY A 30 5.13 -41.34 -8.82
CA GLY A 30 6.49 -41.14 -9.30
C GLY A 30 7.01 -39.72 -9.02
N PHE A 31 6.22 -38.69 -9.33
CA PHE A 31 6.62 -37.30 -9.01
C PHE A 31 6.73 -37.05 -7.50
N ARG A 32 5.86 -37.64 -6.68
CA ARG A 32 5.99 -37.58 -5.20
C ARG A 32 7.27 -38.24 -4.70
N ALA A 33 7.69 -39.35 -5.31
CA ALA A 33 8.96 -40.00 -4.99
C ALA A 33 10.15 -39.12 -5.38
N LEU A 34 10.12 -38.51 -6.57
CA LEU A 34 11.15 -37.56 -7.02
C LEU A 34 11.23 -36.32 -6.14
N ARG A 35 10.10 -35.79 -5.69
CA ARG A 35 10.04 -34.70 -4.70
C ARG A 35 10.80 -35.06 -3.42
N ASN A 36 10.58 -36.26 -2.89
CA ASN A 36 11.26 -36.72 -1.67
C ASN A 36 12.76 -36.94 -1.92
N ALA A 37 13.14 -37.47 -3.09
CA ALA A 37 14.55 -37.63 -3.47
C ALA A 37 15.26 -36.27 -3.62
N ALA A 38 14.60 -35.26 -4.19
CA ALA A 38 15.14 -33.91 -4.33
C ALA A 38 15.35 -33.20 -2.98
N ALA A 39 14.58 -33.56 -1.95
CA ALA A 39 14.75 -33.03 -0.60
C ALA A 39 15.90 -33.68 0.17
N ALA A 40 16.43 -34.83 -0.28
CA ALA A 40 17.60 -35.43 0.33
C ALA A 40 18.86 -34.65 -0.06
N GLY A 41 19.74 -34.35 0.89
CA GLY A 41 20.96 -33.55 0.65
C GLY A 41 21.81 -34.13 -0.50
N GLY A 42 22.08 -33.32 -1.53
CA GLY A 42 22.79 -33.73 -2.75
C GLY A 42 21.94 -34.48 -3.80
N GLY A 43 20.67 -34.76 -3.52
CA GLY A 43 19.77 -35.49 -4.42
C GLY A 43 19.29 -34.68 -5.63
N GLY A 44 19.31 -33.35 -5.55
CA GLY A 44 18.83 -32.47 -6.63
C GLY A 44 19.53 -32.71 -7.97
N ASP A 45 20.86 -32.67 -7.99
CA ASP A 45 21.64 -32.86 -9.22
C ASP A 45 21.48 -34.27 -9.79
N ALA A 46 21.40 -35.29 -8.93
CA ALA A 46 21.16 -36.67 -9.35
C ALA A 46 19.78 -36.85 -9.99
N VAL A 47 18.76 -36.20 -9.43
CA VAL A 47 17.39 -36.24 -9.97
C VAL A 47 17.28 -35.45 -11.28
N VAL A 48 18.01 -34.33 -11.43
CA VAL A 48 18.15 -33.62 -12.71
C VAL A 48 18.84 -34.51 -13.74
N ALA A 49 19.96 -35.14 -13.39
CA ALA A 49 20.69 -36.06 -14.28
C ALA A 49 19.85 -37.28 -14.71
N ALA A 50 18.93 -37.73 -13.85
CA ALA A 50 17.98 -38.80 -14.16
C ALA A 50 16.85 -38.39 -15.14
N GLY A 51 16.84 -37.14 -15.63
CA GLY A 51 15.90 -36.68 -16.65
C GLY A 51 14.53 -36.27 -16.13
N VAL A 52 14.44 -35.82 -14.87
CA VAL A 52 13.17 -35.32 -14.29
C VAL A 52 12.60 -34.13 -15.04
N LEU A 53 13.44 -33.22 -15.53
CA LEU A 53 12.98 -31.95 -16.10
C LEU A 53 12.33 -32.14 -17.48
N PRO A 54 12.92 -32.91 -18.43
CA PRO A 54 12.21 -33.28 -19.66
C PRO A 54 10.90 -34.04 -19.38
N LEU A 55 10.88 -34.89 -18.34
CA LEU A 55 9.69 -35.64 -17.96
C LEU A 55 8.59 -34.74 -17.38
N ALA A 56 8.94 -33.80 -16.51
CA ALA A 56 8.02 -32.79 -15.98
C ALA A 56 7.48 -31.90 -17.11
N ALA A 57 8.35 -31.48 -18.02
CA ALA A 57 7.98 -30.69 -19.19
C ALA A 57 6.97 -31.44 -20.07
N ALA A 58 7.26 -32.68 -20.43
CA ALA A 58 6.37 -33.50 -21.24
C ALA A 58 5.03 -33.81 -20.52
N ALA A 59 5.05 -33.98 -19.19
CA ALA A 59 3.82 -34.15 -18.41
C ALA A 59 2.92 -32.90 -18.44
N LEU A 60 3.51 -31.71 -18.33
CA LEU A 60 2.79 -30.44 -18.44
C LEU A 60 2.30 -30.16 -19.86
N ASP A 61 3.09 -30.50 -20.87
CA ASP A 61 2.67 -30.39 -22.27
C ASP A 61 1.51 -31.35 -22.59
N ALA A 62 1.52 -32.56 -22.02
CA ALA A 62 0.39 -33.48 -22.12
C ALA A 62 -0.87 -32.93 -21.43
N LEU A 63 -0.72 -32.33 -20.24
CA LEU A 63 -1.80 -31.66 -19.52
C LEU A 63 -2.42 -30.51 -20.33
N ALA A 64 -1.59 -29.70 -20.99
CA ALA A 64 -2.06 -28.56 -21.80
C ALA A 64 -2.84 -28.98 -23.05
N ASN A 65 -2.50 -30.14 -23.63
CA ASN A 65 -3.15 -30.67 -24.83
C ASN A 65 -4.33 -31.61 -24.52
N ALA A 66 -4.54 -31.97 -23.25
CA ALA A 66 -5.65 -32.82 -22.86
C ALA A 66 -6.97 -32.05 -22.94
N THR A 67 -7.98 -32.66 -23.56
CA THR A 67 -9.36 -32.14 -23.66
C THR A 67 -10.17 -32.32 -22.37
N ILE A 68 -9.57 -32.83 -21.28
CA ILE A 68 -10.27 -33.25 -20.05
C ILE A 68 -9.57 -32.76 -18.78
N THR A 69 -10.37 -32.79 -17.70
CA THR A 69 -9.99 -32.79 -16.28
C THR A 69 -9.02 -33.91 -15.92
N LEU A 70 -7.73 -33.72 -16.22
CA LEU A 70 -6.69 -34.42 -15.47
C LEU A 70 -6.78 -34.02 -13.99
N ASP A 71 -6.67 -35.01 -13.11
CA ASP A 71 -6.65 -34.80 -11.66
C ASP A 71 -5.59 -33.74 -11.32
N TRP A 72 -5.99 -32.69 -10.60
CA TRP A 72 -5.13 -31.60 -10.15
C TRP A 72 -3.93 -32.11 -9.32
N GLN A 73 -4.00 -33.36 -8.83
CA GLN A 73 -2.92 -34.03 -8.13
C GLN A 73 -1.64 -34.18 -8.95
N LEU A 74 -1.71 -34.46 -10.26
CA LEU A 74 -0.52 -34.60 -11.08
C LEU A 74 0.27 -33.28 -11.21
N PRO A 75 -0.33 -32.16 -11.68
CA PRO A 75 0.38 -30.90 -11.72
C PRO A 75 0.80 -30.41 -10.33
N ALA A 76 0.04 -30.69 -9.27
CA ALA A 76 0.47 -30.40 -7.90
C ALA A 76 1.72 -31.20 -7.50
N ALA A 77 1.79 -32.49 -7.83
CA ALA A 77 2.97 -33.32 -7.57
C ALA A 77 4.19 -32.85 -8.37
N VAL A 78 3.98 -32.44 -9.64
CA VAL A 78 5.04 -31.84 -10.47
C VAL A 78 5.55 -30.55 -9.84
N ALA A 79 4.65 -29.62 -9.48
CA ALA A 79 5.03 -28.34 -8.86
C ALA A 79 5.82 -28.55 -7.57
N GLN A 80 5.41 -29.48 -6.71
CA GLN A 80 6.12 -29.81 -5.47
C GLN A 80 7.51 -30.42 -5.73
N ALA A 81 7.64 -31.31 -6.71
CA ALA A 81 8.94 -31.85 -7.10
C ALA A 81 9.89 -30.75 -7.60
N LEU A 82 9.38 -29.83 -8.44
CA LEU A 82 10.13 -28.69 -8.94
C LEU A 82 10.55 -27.73 -7.82
N ALA A 83 9.66 -27.47 -6.86
CA ALA A 83 9.99 -26.63 -5.71
C ALA A 83 11.19 -27.18 -4.94
N ASN A 84 11.19 -28.48 -4.61
CA ASN A 84 12.32 -29.11 -3.92
C ASN A 84 13.59 -29.13 -4.78
N LEU A 85 13.46 -29.39 -6.09
CA LEU A 85 14.61 -29.36 -7.01
C LEU A 85 15.26 -27.99 -7.09
N CYS A 86 14.47 -26.92 -7.25
CA CYS A 86 15.00 -25.56 -7.32
C CYS A 86 15.65 -25.13 -5.99
N ASN A 87 15.13 -25.62 -4.86
CA ASN A 87 15.73 -25.35 -3.54
C ASN A 87 16.97 -26.20 -3.24
N ALA A 88 17.18 -27.32 -3.94
CA ALA A 88 18.32 -28.20 -3.70
C ALA A 88 19.66 -27.57 -4.13
N GLY A 89 19.66 -26.63 -5.08
CA GLY A 89 20.86 -25.90 -5.48
C GLY A 89 20.69 -25.06 -6.76
N ALA A 90 21.62 -24.12 -6.97
CA ALA A 90 21.58 -23.19 -8.09
C ALA A 90 21.65 -23.88 -9.47
N SER A 91 22.37 -24.99 -9.60
CA SER A 91 22.45 -25.80 -10.83
C SER A 91 21.08 -26.37 -11.22
N ALA A 92 20.40 -27.00 -10.25
CA ALA A 92 19.06 -27.56 -10.46
C ALA A 92 18.02 -26.46 -10.74
N ALA A 93 18.09 -25.32 -10.05
CA ALA A 93 17.26 -24.15 -10.33
C ALA A 93 17.48 -23.61 -11.75
N ALA A 94 18.73 -23.46 -12.19
CA ALA A 94 19.06 -23.02 -13.56
C ALA A 94 18.49 -23.97 -14.62
N ALA A 95 18.66 -25.28 -14.43
CA ALA A 95 18.15 -26.29 -15.33
C ALA A 95 16.61 -26.28 -15.38
N ALA A 96 15.94 -26.18 -14.23
CA ALA A 96 14.48 -26.11 -14.14
C ALA A 96 13.95 -24.83 -14.81
N TRP A 97 14.58 -23.69 -14.55
CA TRP A 97 14.24 -22.42 -15.18
C TRP A 97 14.33 -22.50 -16.70
N ALA A 98 15.47 -22.97 -17.24
CA ALA A 98 15.68 -23.10 -18.68
C ALA A 98 14.68 -24.06 -19.35
N ALA A 99 14.27 -25.12 -18.65
CA ALA A 99 13.35 -26.12 -19.19
C ALA A 99 11.88 -25.69 -19.13
N LEU A 100 11.48 -24.83 -18.18
CA LEU A 100 10.07 -24.61 -17.85
C LEU A 100 9.60 -23.17 -17.99
N PHE A 101 10.48 -22.18 -17.82
CA PHE A 101 10.10 -20.78 -17.91
C PHE A 101 10.00 -20.31 -19.38
N PRO A 102 9.00 -19.48 -19.75
CA PRO A 102 7.85 -19.07 -18.93
C PRO A 102 6.66 -20.05 -19.01
N LEU A 103 6.49 -20.70 -20.16
CA LEU A 103 5.22 -21.33 -20.56
C LEU A 103 4.72 -22.40 -19.57
N ARG A 104 5.60 -23.28 -19.09
CA ARG A 104 5.18 -24.42 -18.26
C ARG A 104 4.97 -24.02 -16.81
N PHE A 105 5.69 -23.01 -16.32
CA PHE A 105 5.33 -22.37 -15.06
C PHE A 105 3.99 -21.64 -15.18
N THR A 106 3.69 -21.00 -16.31
CA THR A 106 2.36 -20.41 -16.57
C THR A 106 1.28 -21.48 -16.49
N LEU A 107 1.47 -22.66 -17.08
CA LEU A 107 0.51 -23.78 -16.95
C LEU A 107 0.27 -24.15 -15.49
N LEU A 108 1.33 -24.32 -14.70
CA LEU A 108 1.21 -24.61 -13.27
C LEU A 108 0.49 -23.50 -12.49
N ALA A 109 0.75 -22.25 -12.83
CA ALA A 109 0.07 -21.11 -12.23
C ALA A 109 -1.41 -21.01 -12.61
N HIS A 110 -1.90 -21.70 -13.64
CA HIS A 110 -3.33 -21.80 -13.93
C HIS A 110 -4.01 -22.95 -13.15
N VAL A 111 -3.25 -23.83 -12.49
CA VAL A 111 -3.80 -24.90 -11.65
C VAL A 111 -4.26 -24.30 -10.34
N ASN A 112 -5.57 -24.11 -10.21
CA ASN A 112 -6.21 -23.38 -9.11
C ASN A 112 -6.35 -24.24 -7.84
N THR A 113 -5.23 -24.75 -7.31
CA THR A 113 -5.19 -25.45 -6.01
C THR A 113 -4.08 -24.88 -5.15
N GLY A 114 -4.35 -24.68 -3.85
CA GLY A 114 -3.38 -24.13 -2.91
C GLY A 114 -2.01 -24.83 -2.92
N PRO A 115 -1.94 -26.18 -2.89
CA PRO A 115 -0.66 -26.88 -2.94
C PRO A 115 0.15 -26.66 -4.23
N ALA A 116 -0.51 -26.59 -5.39
CA ALA A 116 0.17 -26.35 -6.67
C ALA A 116 0.68 -24.90 -6.76
N GLN A 117 -0.15 -23.93 -6.38
CA GLN A 117 0.19 -22.51 -6.35
C GLN A 117 1.35 -22.25 -5.39
N ALA A 118 1.27 -22.75 -4.16
CA ALA A 118 2.31 -22.56 -3.14
C ALA A 118 3.66 -23.16 -3.57
N ALA A 119 3.65 -24.37 -4.17
CA ALA A 119 4.86 -24.99 -4.67
C ALA A 119 5.45 -24.26 -5.89
N THR A 120 4.59 -23.78 -6.80
CA THR A 120 5.00 -22.98 -7.96
C THR A 120 5.69 -21.69 -7.52
N CYS A 121 5.10 -20.95 -6.58
CA CYS A 121 5.71 -19.74 -6.03
C CYS A 121 7.06 -20.03 -5.36
N LEU A 122 7.16 -21.14 -4.61
CA LEU A 122 8.41 -21.53 -3.95
C LEU A 122 9.52 -21.90 -4.95
N ALA A 123 9.19 -22.59 -6.05
CA ALA A 123 10.13 -22.89 -7.13
C ALA A 123 10.64 -21.62 -7.81
N LEU A 124 9.73 -20.69 -8.14
CA LEU A 124 10.05 -19.40 -8.75
C LEU A 124 10.93 -18.54 -7.83
N LEU A 125 10.59 -18.47 -6.54
CA LEU A 125 11.38 -17.75 -5.54
C LEU A 125 12.81 -18.31 -5.42
N ALA A 126 12.96 -19.64 -5.41
CA ALA A 126 14.28 -20.27 -5.42
C ALA A 126 15.08 -19.92 -6.68
N CYS A 127 14.43 -19.91 -7.85
CA CYS A 127 15.07 -19.46 -9.10
C CYS A 127 15.47 -17.98 -9.04
N CYS A 128 14.60 -17.08 -8.57
CA CYS A 128 14.89 -15.65 -8.43
C CYS A 128 16.04 -15.37 -7.45
N ARG A 129 16.17 -16.17 -6.39
CA ARG A 129 17.26 -16.02 -5.40
C ARG A 129 18.62 -16.53 -5.90
N THR A 130 18.62 -17.46 -6.86
CA THR A 130 19.85 -18.13 -7.33
C THR A 130 20.34 -17.65 -8.69
N LEU A 131 19.43 -17.22 -9.58
CA LEU A 131 19.73 -16.84 -10.95
C LEU A 131 19.62 -15.32 -11.11
N GLY A 132 20.72 -14.67 -11.49
CA GLY A 132 20.79 -13.20 -11.56
C GLY A 132 19.80 -12.53 -12.54
N ASN A 133 19.27 -13.26 -13.52
CA ASN A 133 18.31 -12.73 -14.49
C ASN A 133 16.85 -13.17 -14.26
N ALA A 134 16.59 -14.12 -13.36
CA ALA A 134 15.27 -14.72 -13.21
C ALA A 134 14.23 -13.73 -12.66
N ALA A 135 14.60 -12.91 -11.67
CA ALA A 135 13.71 -11.89 -11.11
C ALA A 135 13.26 -10.87 -12.16
N ALA A 136 14.19 -10.31 -12.93
CA ALA A 136 13.90 -9.37 -14.00
C ALA A 136 13.07 -10.00 -15.14
N ALA A 137 13.33 -11.27 -15.48
CA ALA A 137 12.56 -11.98 -16.49
C ALA A 137 11.12 -12.28 -16.01
N LEU A 138 10.95 -12.66 -14.74
CA LEU A 138 9.64 -12.90 -14.13
C LEU A 138 8.81 -11.61 -14.00
N ALA A 139 9.45 -10.50 -13.61
CA ALA A 139 8.81 -9.18 -13.55
C ALA A 139 8.53 -8.57 -14.93
N GLY A 140 9.24 -9.00 -15.98
CA GLY A 140 9.09 -8.50 -17.33
C GLY A 140 7.95 -9.14 -18.13
N LEU A 141 7.89 -8.80 -19.43
CA LEU A 141 6.87 -9.30 -20.37
C LEU A 141 6.85 -10.84 -20.48
N GLN A 142 7.98 -11.51 -20.27
CA GLN A 142 8.05 -12.98 -20.34
C GLN A 142 7.29 -13.65 -19.19
N GLY A 143 7.33 -13.07 -17.99
CA GLY A 143 6.64 -13.58 -16.81
C GLY A 143 5.27 -12.98 -16.54
N SER A 144 4.80 -12.04 -17.37
CA SER A 144 3.56 -11.28 -17.12
C SER A 144 2.32 -12.18 -16.99
N GLN A 145 2.15 -13.14 -17.89
CA GLN A 145 1.03 -14.09 -17.86
C GLN A 145 1.08 -15.01 -16.63
N LEU A 146 2.30 -15.45 -16.27
CA LEU A 146 2.55 -16.25 -15.07
C LEU A 146 2.17 -15.47 -13.80
N MET A 147 2.70 -14.26 -13.64
CA MET A 147 2.40 -13.42 -12.48
C MET A 147 0.92 -13.01 -12.42
N THR A 148 0.31 -12.70 -13.57
CA THR A 148 -1.14 -12.42 -13.66
C THR A 148 -1.95 -13.61 -13.16
N ALA A 149 -1.63 -14.83 -13.60
CA ALA A 149 -2.34 -16.04 -13.17
C ALA A 149 -2.20 -16.28 -11.66
N LEU A 150 -0.99 -16.15 -11.11
CA LEU A 150 -0.75 -16.31 -9.67
C LEU A 150 -1.54 -15.29 -8.84
N LEU A 151 -1.49 -14.00 -9.22
CA LEU A 151 -2.17 -12.91 -8.51
C LEU A 151 -3.70 -13.04 -8.58
N CYS A 152 -4.25 -13.29 -9.77
CA CYS A 152 -5.69 -13.46 -9.94
C CYS A 152 -6.22 -14.72 -9.24
N ASN A 153 -5.45 -15.81 -9.20
CA ASN A 153 -5.83 -17.00 -8.44
C ASN A 153 -5.80 -16.74 -6.95
N HIS A 154 -4.75 -16.09 -6.46
CA HIS A 154 -4.63 -15.75 -5.05
C HIS A 154 -5.80 -14.89 -4.56
N HIS A 155 -6.16 -13.86 -5.33
CA HIS A 155 -7.32 -13.01 -5.01
C HIS A 155 -8.62 -13.84 -4.87
N ARG A 156 -8.86 -14.80 -5.77
CA ARG A 156 -10.02 -15.72 -5.68
C ARG A 156 -9.94 -16.69 -4.50
N MET A 157 -8.74 -17.14 -4.14
CA MET A 157 -8.52 -18.06 -3.01
C MET A 157 -8.73 -17.35 -1.65
N LEU A 158 -8.41 -16.06 -1.56
CA LEU A 158 -8.66 -15.27 -0.35
C LEU A 158 -10.15 -15.21 -0.01
N GLU A 159 -11.03 -15.12 -1.02
CA GLU A 159 -12.49 -15.17 -0.82
C GLU A 159 -12.96 -16.51 -0.21
N GLN A 160 -12.17 -17.57 -0.38
CA GLN A 160 -12.42 -18.91 0.16
C GLN A 160 -11.73 -19.14 1.52
N GLY A 161 -11.02 -18.14 2.03
CA GLY A 161 -10.25 -18.23 3.29
C GLY A 161 -8.90 -18.94 3.15
N GLU A 162 -8.39 -19.12 1.93
CA GLU A 162 -7.07 -19.70 1.68
C GLU A 162 -6.02 -18.62 1.38
N HIS A 163 -4.89 -18.67 2.08
CA HIS A 163 -3.77 -17.74 1.88
C HIS A 163 -2.54 -18.43 1.30
N ASN A 164 -1.86 -17.79 0.34
CA ASN A 164 -0.62 -18.30 -0.25
C ASN A 164 0.58 -17.44 0.15
N ALA A 165 1.11 -17.68 1.36
CA ALA A 165 2.27 -16.95 1.90
C ALA A 165 3.50 -17.00 0.97
N ASN A 166 3.69 -18.07 0.19
CA ASN A 166 4.81 -18.17 -0.75
C ASN A 166 4.70 -17.16 -1.91
N LEU A 167 3.48 -16.80 -2.32
CA LEU A 167 3.29 -15.73 -3.30
C LEU A 167 3.65 -14.38 -2.71
N GLY A 168 3.30 -14.15 -1.44
CA GLY A 168 3.71 -12.97 -0.67
C GLY A 168 5.22 -12.79 -0.63
N LEU A 169 5.94 -13.85 -0.22
CA LEU A 169 7.42 -13.86 -0.20
C LEU A 169 8.02 -13.59 -1.58
N LEU A 170 7.44 -14.17 -2.65
CA LEU A 170 7.88 -13.92 -4.02
C LEU A 170 7.66 -12.47 -4.44
N ALA A 171 6.45 -11.92 -4.19
CA ALA A 171 6.11 -10.55 -4.55
C ALA A 171 7.00 -9.54 -3.81
N VAL A 172 7.21 -9.71 -2.50
CA VAL A 172 8.11 -8.86 -1.70
C VAL A 172 9.56 -8.97 -2.19
N HIS A 173 10.02 -10.18 -2.54
CA HIS A 173 11.36 -10.36 -3.10
C HIS A 173 11.52 -9.61 -4.44
N LEU A 174 10.56 -9.72 -5.36
CA LEU A 174 10.62 -9.02 -6.65
C LEU A 174 10.53 -7.50 -6.47
N CYS A 175 9.53 -7.03 -5.72
CA CYS A 175 9.21 -5.61 -5.62
C CYS A 175 10.21 -4.84 -4.77
N PHE A 176 10.58 -5.38 -3.60
CA PHE A 176 11.44 -4.68 -2.67
C PHE A 176 12.85 -5.23 -2.66
N SER A 177 13.06 -6.56 -2.69
CA SER A 177 14.42 -7.11 -2.65
C SER A 177 15.20 -7.00 -3.96
N GLN A 178 14.50 -6.83 -5.08
CA GLN A 178 15.10 -6.69 -6.42
C GLN A 178 14.78 -5.31 -7.04
N ASP A 179 14.01 -4.48 -6.33
CA ASP A 179 13.57 -3.14 -6.76
C ASP A 179 12.80 -3.13 -8.11
N LEU A 180 12.01 -4.19 -8.38
CA LEU A 180 11.34 -4.41 -9.68
C LEU A 180 9.85 -4.08 -9.69
N LEU A 181 9.31 -3.39 -8.67
CA LEU A 181 7.89 -3.01 -8.65
C LEU A 181 7.45 -2.26 -9.92
N PRO A 182 8.20 -1.27 -10.45
CA PRO A 182 7.77 -0.54 -11.65
C PRO A 182 7.71 -1.47 -12.87
N GLN A 183 8.68 -2.37 -13.00
CA GLN A 183 8.77 -3.31 -14.11
C GLN A 183 7.61 -4.33 -14.07
N LEU A 184 7.37 -4.92 -12.89
CA LEU A 184 6.27 -5.85 -12.66
C LEU A 184 4.91 -5.16 -12.89
N TRP A 185 4.74 -3.96 -12.35
CA TRP A 185 3.53 -3.17 -12.57
C TRP A 185 3.24 -2.95 -14.05
N ALA A 186 4.25 -2.52 -14.82
CA ALA A 186 4.10 -2.26 -16.24
C ALA A 186 3.75 -3.54 -17.02
N SER A 187 4.37 -4.67 -16.70
CA SER A 187 4.13 -5.94 -17.40
C SER A 187 2.73 -6.51 -17.12
N LEU A 188 2.19 -6.31 -15.91
CA LEU A 188 0.81 -6.67 -15.54
C LEU A 188 -0.26 -5.75 -16.17
N GLY A 189 0.14 -4.55 -16.63
CA GLY A 189 -0.76 -3.56 -17.24
C GLY A 189 -1.05 -3.80 -18.72
N GLY A 190 -0.40 -4.77 -19.37
CA GLY A 190 -0.67 -5.14 -20.76
C GLY A 190 -0.21 -4.13 -21.83
N SER A 191 0.63 -3.14 -21.49
CA SER A 191 1.20 -2.25 -22.51
C SER A 191 2.19 -3.02 -23.39
N ASN A 192 1.75 -3.36 -24.61
CA ASN A 192 2.64 -3.80 -25.67
C ASN A 192 3.68 -2.71 -25.91
N GLY A 193 4.95 -3.14 -26.03
CA GLY A 193 6.14 -2.30 -26.04
C GLY A 193 6.02 -0.97 -26.79
N GLY A 194 6.39 0.09 -26.07
CA GLY A 194 6.78 1.38 -26.60
C GLY A 194 7.68 2.04 -25.56
N ASP A 195 8.94 2.24 -25.94
CA ASP A 195 10.00 2.96 -25.21
C ASP A 195 10.61 2.25 -23.99
N GLY A 196 11.53 1.34 -24.29
CA GLY A 196 12.64 1.02 -23.39
C GLY A 196 13.46 2.27 -23.14
N GLY A 197 13.21 2.95 -22.02
CA GLY A 197 13.98 4.13 -21.64
C GLY A 197 13.59 4.79 -20.31
N SER A 198 12.36 4.62 -19.82
CA SER A 198 12.04 5.02 -18.44
C SER A 198 11.08 4.02 -17.83
N ALA A 199 11.34 3.60 -16.59
CA ALA A 199 10.36 2.94 -15.73
C ALA A 199 9.21 3.93 -15.51
N GLY A 200 8.31 4.01 -16.48
CA GLY A 200 7.36 5.11 -16.64
C GLY A 200 6.33 5.10 -15.53
N VAL A 201 6.17 6.24 -14.88
CA VAL A 201 5.02 6.54 -14.02
C VAL A 201 3.73 6.18 -14.79
N PRO A 202 2.77 5.48 -14.17
CA PRO A 202 1.55 5.07 -14.86
C PRO A 202 0.82 6.27 -15.44
N SER A 203 0.07 6.08 -16.53
CA SER A 203 -0.80 7.13 -17.06
C SER A 203 -2.12 7.14 -16.29
N THR A 204 -2.63 8.34 -15.96
CA THR A 204 -3.95 8.51 -15.32
C THR A 204 -5.11 8.11 -16.24
N ALA A 205 -4.88 8.00 -17.56
CA ALA A 205 -5.89 7.56 -18.51
C ALA A 205 -6.05 6.02 -18.52
N GLN A 206 -5.03 5.28 -18.05
CA GLN A 206 -5.06 3.82 -18.08
C GLN A 206 -5.84 3.27 -16.88
N GLN A 207 -6.79 2.38 -17.15
CA GLN A 207 -7.47 1.62 -16.11
C GLN A 207 -6.53 0.53 -15.58
N PRO A 208 -6.32 0.44 -14.25
CA PRO A 208 -5.49 -0.62 -13.68
C PRO A 208 -6.09 -2.00 -13.95
N SER A 209 -5.23 -2.98 -14.21
CA SER A 209 -5.67 -4.38 -14.33
C SER A 209 -5.97 -4.98 -12.95
N MET A 210 -6.78 -6.05 -12.92
CA MET A 210 -7.05 -6.79 -11.68
C MET A 210 -5.77 -7.29 -11.02
N ALA A 211 -4.78 -7.74 -11.82
CA ALA A 211 -3.50 -8.19 -11.29
C ALA A 211 -2.67 -7.05 -10.67
N GLN A 212 -2.75 -5.84 -11.23
CA GLN A 212 -2.10 -4.66 -10.63
C GLN A 212 -2.70 -4.31 -9.26
N ALA A 213 -4.03 -4.36 -9.13
CA ALA A 213 -4.69 -4.14 -7.84
C ALA A 213 -4.33 -5.24 -6.83
N ALA A 214 -4.44 -6.52 -7.24
CA ALA A 214 -4.11 -7.66 -6.40
C ALA A 214 -2.64 -7.69 -5.95
N LEU A 215 -1.71 -7.16 -6.77
CA LEU A 215 -0.30 -7.01 -6.39
C LEU A 215 -0.14 -6.08 -5.19
N LEU A 216 -0.78 -4.90 -5.19
CA LEU A 216 -0.65 -3.95 -4.10
C LEU A 216 -1.32 -4.47 -2.82
N GLU A 217 -2.50 -5.08 -2.94
CA GLU A 217 -3.21 -5.72 -1.82
C GLU A 217 -2.33 -6.80 -1.16
N LEU A 218 -1.74 -7.69 -1.97
CA LEU A 218 -0.83 -8.73 -1.50
C LEU A 218 0.43 -8.14 -0.83
N LEU A 219 1.03 -7.11 -1.42
CA LEU A 219 2.19 -6.46 -0.81
C LEU A 219 1.83 -5.81 0.52
N GLY A 220 0.63 -5.25 0.65
CA GLY A 220 0.15 -4.63 1.90
C GLY A 220 -0.01 -5.65 3.03
N SER A 221 -0.66 -6.78 2.76
CA SER A 221 -0.85 -7.84 3.77
C SER A 221 0.48 -8.43 4.25
N GLU A 222 1.47 -8.55 3.37
CA GLU A 222 2.77 -9.14 3.68
C GLU A 222 3.78 -8.12 4.21
N ALA A 223 3.61 -6.83 3.92
CA ALA A 223 4.51 -5.77 4.38
C ALA A 223 4.59 -5.67 5.90
N HIS A 224 3.56 -6.11 6.64
CA HIS A 224 3.62 -6.21 8.09
C HIS A 224 4.33 -7.49 8.57
N ASP A 225 4.03 -8.63 7.94
CA ASP A 225 4.30 -9.96 8.48
C ASP A 225 5.60 -10.62 7.98
N VAL A 226 6.23 -10.12 6.90
CA VAL A 226 7.44 -10.77 6.35
C VAL A 226 8.58 -10.72 7.37
N PRO A 227 9.09 -11.89 7.82
CA PRO A 227 10.25 -11.97 8.71
C PRO A 227 11.45 -11.29 8.06
N GLN A 228 12.33 -10.68 8.86
CA GLN A 228 13.64 -10.28 8.35
C GLN A 228 14.26 -11.52 7.70
N ALA A 229 14.62 -11.44 6.41
CA ALA A 229 15.52 -12.42 5.84
C ALA A 229 16.77 -12.36 6.73
N GLU A 230 17.04 -13.44 7.45
CA GLU A 230 18.24 -13.54 8.28
C GLU A 230 19.41 -13.08 7.40
N ALA A 231 20.13 -12.05 7.86
CA ALA A 231 21.37 -11.65 7.23
C ALA A 231 22.29 -12.88 7.29
N GLY A 232 22.29 -13.66 6.21
CA GLY A 232 23.21 -14.75 6.03
C GLY A 232 24.60 -14.17 6.18
N ALA A 233 25.40 -14.76 7.06
CA ALA A 233 26.78 -14.41 7.31
C ALA A 233 27.55 -14.29 5.98
N ALA A 234 27.66 -13.06 5.48
CA ALA A 234 28.54 -12.70 4.38
C ALA A 234 29.57 -11.73 4.93
N ASP A 235 30.44 -12.26 5.80
CA ASP A 235 31.80 -11.76 5.93
C ASP A 235 32.50 -11.99 4.59
N SER A 236 32.57 -10.96 3.74
CA SER A 236 33.67 -10.81 2.77
C SER A 236 33.77 -9.36 2.33
N GLN A 237 34.74 -8.67 2.93
CA GLN A 237 35.50 -7.54 2.40
C GLN A 237 35.12 -7.11 0.96
N HIS A 238 34.58 -5.91 0.78
CA HIS A 238 34.82 -5.14 -0.44
C HIS A 238 35.17 -3.69 -0.09
N ASN A 239 36.18 -3.22 -0.81
CA ASN A 239 37.05 -2.10 -0.55
C ASN A 239 36.36 -0.74 -0.72
N GLY A 240 36.85 0.26 0.01
CA GLY A 240 36.32 1.62 -0.01
C GLY A 240 36.38 2.27 -1.40
N GLY A 241 35.21 2.62 -1.93
CA GLY A 241 35.03 3.56 -3.02
C GLY A 241 34.20 4.73 -2.53
N SER A 242 34.84 5.85 -2.22
CA SER A 242 34.16 7.13 -2.02
C SER A 242 33.74 7.68 -3.39
N GLY A 243 32.45 7.60 -3.70
CA GLY A 243 31.85 8.19 -4.89
C GLY A 243 30.36 8.36 -4.68
N SER A 244 29.91 9.62 -4.74
CA SER A 244 28.49 9.98 -4.75
C SER A 244 27.80 9.37 -5.97
N ASP A 245 26.93 8.39 -5.76
CA ASP A 245 25.82 8.11 -6.65
C ASP A 245 24.69 7.49 -5.82
N ALA A 246 23.46 7.96 -6.06
CA ALA A 246 22.28 7.54 -5.33
C ALA A 246 22.18 6.00 -5.32
N SER A 247 21.91 5.43 -4.14
CA SER A 247 21.71 3.98 -3.99
C SER A 247 20.81 3.44 -5.11
N PRO A 248 21.21 2.39 -5.86
CA PRO A 248 20.42 1.83 -6.96
C PRO A 248 19.06 1.28 -6.50
N TRP A 249 18.83 1.17 -5.19
CA TRP A 249 17.58 0.78 -4.55
C TRP A 249 16.69 1.98 -4.23
N ASN A 250 15.85 2.37 -5.18
CA ASN A 250 14.88 3.45 -4.97
C ASN A 250 13.72 3.46 -5.99
N ALA A 251 13.73 2.58 -6.99
CA ALA A 251 12.75 2.59 -8.06
C ALA A 251 11.36 2.27 -7.51
N SER A 252 11.24 1.26 -6.65
CA SER A 252 9.98 0.84 -6.05
C SER A 252 9.40 1.91 -5.10
N PRO A 253 10.14 2.48 -4.13
CA PRO A 253 9.65 3.59 -3.31
C PRO A 253 9.25 4.82 -4.14
N ARG A 254 10.05 5.21 -5.13
CA ARG A 254 9.74 6.34 -6.02
C ARG A 254 8.49 6.09 -6.84
N PHE A 255 8.33 4.87 -7.33
CA PHE A 255 7.14 4.49 -8.07
C PHE A 255 5.89 4.54 -7.19
N LEU A 256 5.94 4.02 -5.96
CA LEU A 256 4.81 4.10 -5.02
C LEU A 256 4.40 5.54 -4.73
N VAL A 257 5.35 6.41 -4.42
CA VAL A 257 5.07 7.83 -4.14
C VAL A 257 4.51 8.53 -5.39
N SER A 258 5.09 8.28 -6.57
CA SER A 258 4.58 8.81 -7.84
C SER A 258 3.18 8.32 -8.17
N LEU A 259 2.87 7.04 -7.95
CA LEU A 259 1.55 6.45 -8.18
C LEU A 259 0.49 7.11 -7.30
N VAL A 260 0.78 7.30 -6.00
CA VAL A 260 -0.12 7.99 -5.06
C VAL A 260 -0.37 9.44 -5.52
N ARG A 261 0.70 10.20 -5.81
CA ARG A 261 0.59 11.59 -6.29
C ARG A 261 -0.26 11.68 -7.56
N LEU A 262 0.03 10.82 -8.52
CA LEU A 262 -0.62 10.79 -9.82
C LEU A 262 -2.12 10.55 -9.70
N LEU A 263 -2.53 9.51 -8.96
CA LEU A 263 -3.94 9.18 -8.79
C LEU A 263 -4.67 10.22 -7.93
N ALA A 264 -4.03 10.80 -6.92
CA ALA A 264 -4.62 11.90 -6.17
C ALA A 264 -4.87 13.14 -7.06
N ALA A 265 -3.89 13.54 -7.86
CA ALA A 265 -4.04 14.65 -8.81
C ALA A 265 -5.13 14.36 -9.87
N ALA A 266 -5.21 13.11 -10.35
CA ALA A 266 -6.27 12.69 -11.25
C ALA A 266 -7.66 12.82 -10.61
N SER A 267 -7.79 12.47 -9.33
CA SER A 267 -9.04 12.62 -8.58
C SER A 267 -9.49 14.08 -8.51
N ALA A 268 -8.57 15.05 -8.49
CA ALA A 268 -8.90 16.47 -8.48
C ALA A 268 -9.29 16.99 -9.88
N ALA A 269 -8.68 16.44 -10.93
CA ALA A 269 -8.87 16.90 -12.31
C ALA A 269 -10.11 16.30 -13.00
N GLN A 270 -10.59 15.13 -12.57
CA GLN A 270 -11.66 14.41 -13.25
C GLN A 270 -13.06 14.81 -12.73
N PRO A 271 -14.01 15.24 -13.59
CA PRO A 271 -15.35 15.70 -13.19
C PRO A 271 -16.22 14.66 -12.47
N GLY A 272 -15.85 13.38 -12.51
CA GLY A 272 -16.54 12.27 -11.83
C GLY A 272 -15.68 11.56 -10.78
N GLY A 273 -14.52 12.12 -10.43
CA GLY A 273 -13.53 11.45 -9.60
C GLY A 273 -12.87 10.26 -10.30
N LEU A 274 -12.18 9.43 -9.51
CA LEU A 274 -11.50 8.23 -9.98
C LEU A 274 -12.48 7.11 -10.35
N SER A 275 -12.10 6.25 -11.30
CA SER A 275 -12.80 4.98 -11.50
C SER A 275 -12.65 4.07 -10.26
N PRO A 276 -13.53 3.07 -10.06
CA PRO A 276 -13.41 2.14 -8.94
C PRO A 276 -12.04 1.45 -8.86
N GLY A 277 -11.47 1.05 -10.01
CA GLY A 277 -10.14 0.44 -10.05
C GLY A 277 -9.01 1.41 -9.70
N GLN A 278 -9.10 2.67 -10.14
CA GLN A 278 -8.13 3.72 -9.77
C GLN A 278 -8.22 4.08 -8.28
N GLN A 279 -9.44 4.16 -7.75
CA GLN A 279 -9.69 4.39 -6.34
C GLN A 279 -9.11 3.27 -5.48
N GLN A 280 -9.33 2.01 -5.86
CA GLN A 280 -8.75 0.84 -5.18
C GLN A 280 -7.23 0.88 -5.20
N VAL A 281 -6.60 1.16 -6.36
CA VAL A 281 -5.14 1.24 -6.46
C VAL A 281 -4.58 2.37 -5.60
N LEU A 282 -5.22 3.55 -5.57
CA LEU A 282 -4.79 4.64 -4.69
C LEU A 282 -4.87 4.23 -3.22
N GLN A 283 -5.97 3.56 -2.84
CA GLN A 283 -6.18 3.07 -1.49
C GLN A 283 -5.12 2.04 -1.08
N GLU A 284 -4.89 1.02 -1.90
CA GLU A 284 -3.89 -0.01 -1.60
C GLU A 284 -2.46 0.53 -1.65
N ALA A 285 -2.15 1.49 -2.53
CA ALA A 285 -0.84 2.14 -2.53
C ALA A 285 -0.58 2.92 -1.24
N LEU A 286 -1.57 3.65 -0.72
CA LEU A 286 -1.45 4.37 0.55
C LEU A 286 -1.36 3.42 1.75
N ARG A 287 -2.14 2.34 1.76
CA ARG A 287 -2.06 1.30 2.79
C ARG A 287 -0.70 0.60 2.78
N LEU A 288 -0.16 0.29 1.61
CA LEU A 288 1.18 -0.26 1.49
C LEU A 288 2.24 0.69 2.06
N VAL A 289 2.16 2.00 1.77
CA VAL A 289 3.05 3.00 2.39
C VAL A 289 2.90 3.01 3.92
N ARG A 290 1.66 2.97 4.43
CA ARG A 290 1.38 2.89 5.87
C ARG A 290 1.99 1.64 6.50
N ASP A 291 1.84 0.48 5.86
CA ASP A 291 2.23 -0.83 6.39
C ASP A 291 3.74 -1.03 6.35
N ILE A 292 4.41 -0.53 5.29
CA ILE A 292 5.88 -0.40 5.25
C ILE A 292 6.39 0.43 6.44
N CYS A 293 5.75 1.56 6.71
CA CYS A 293 6.13 2.43 7.82
C CYS A 293 5.78 1.84 9.20
N ALA A 294 4.82 0.92 9.28
CA ALA A 294 4.35 0.30 10.51
C ALA A 294 5.28 -0.80 11.04
N ARG A 295 6.27 -1.24 10.24
CA ARG A 295 7.16 -2.33 10.62
C ARG A 295 7.95 -2.00 11.89
N ASP A 296 7.85 -2.91 12.87
CA ASP A 296 8.59 -2.85 14.12
C ASP A 296 9.97 -3.51 13.99
N ASP A 297 10.79 -2.98 13.08
CA ASP A 297 12.17 -3.43 12.87
C ASP A 297 13.21 -2.50 13.51
N SER A 298 12.76 -1.69 14.48
CA SER A 298 13.54 -0.61 15.09
C SER A 298 14.11 0.40 14.07
N GLY A 299 13.46 0.55 12.91
CA GLY A 299 13.88 1.47 11.85
C GLY A 299 14.91 0.91 10.88
N ARG A 300 15.10 -0.42 10.80
CA ARG A 300 16.06 -1.04 9.86
C ARG A 300 15.47 -1.43 8.51
N GLY A 301 14.14 -1.49 8.36
CA GLY A 301 13.46 -1.88 7.13
C GLY A 301 13.75 -3.31 6.64
N LEU A 302 13.23 -3.61 5.45
CA LEU A 302 13.75 -4.65 4.57
C LEU A 302 15.13 -4.18 4.07
N THR A 303 16.22 -4.58 4.75
CA THR A 303 17.55 -4.25 4.27
C THR A 303 17.82 -5.01 2.98
N GLY A 304 17.96 -4.31 1.86
CA GLY A 304 18.67 -4.85 0.72
C GLY A 304 20.07 -5.24 1.17
N GLY A 305 20.46 -6.50 0.96
CA GLY A 305 21.80 -6.95 1.31
C GLY A 305 22.83 -5.96 0.75
N SER A 306 23.71 -5.46 1.63
CA SER A 306 24.70 -4.37 1.42
C SER A 306 24.26 -2.96 1.86
N GLY A 307 24.22 -2.70 3.18
CA GLY A 307 24.50 -1.38 3.78
C GLY A 307 23.68 -0.16 3.33
N GLY A 308 22.59 -0.34 2.58
CA GLY A 308 21.74 0.73 2.05
C GLY A 308 20.72 1.26 3.06
N ALA A 309 20.12 2.41 2.73
CA ALA A 309 19.02 3.00 3.49
C ALA A 309 17.84 2.04 3.59
N ASP A 310 17.17 2.01 4.74
CA ASP A 310 15.96 1.22 4.94
C ASP A 310 14.81 1.67 4.03
N LEU A 311 13.77 0.85 3.90
CA LEU A 311 12.65 1.15 2.99
C LEU A 311 11.88 2.43 3.35
N VAL A 312 11.80 2.79 4.64
CA VAL A 312 11.15 4.04 5.09
C VAL A 312 12.03 5.23 4.76
N ALA A 313 13.35 5.14 4.93
CA ALA A 313 14.30 6.15 4.49
C ALA A 313 14.30 6.31 2.96
N ALA A 314 14.12 5.22 2.20
CA ALA A 314 13.97 5.28 0.75
C ALA A 314 12.64 5.94 0.32
N LEU A 315 11.53 5.66 1.03
CA LEU A 315 10.26 6.38 0.85
C LEU A 315 10.38 7.86 1.20
N GLN A 316 11.08 8.19 2.29
CA GLN A 316 11.38 9.56 2.68
C GLN A 316 12.15 10.27 1.55
N ALA A 317 13.23 9.67 1.05
CA ALA A 317 14.04 10.22 -0.04
C ALA A 317 13.27 10.32 -1.38
N ALA A 318 12.24 9.48 -1.57
CA ALA A 318 11.30 9.59 -2.69
C ALA A 318 10.25 10.71 -2.51
N GLY A 319 10.20 11.35 -1.34
CA GLY A 319 9.30 12.46 -1.02
C GLY A 319 7.95 12.02 -0.46
N ALA A 320 7.86 10.84 0.17
CA ALA A 320 6.62 10.34 0.77
C ALA A 320 6.07 11.30 1.84
N VAL A 321 6.91 11.81 2.74
CA VAL A 321 6.51 12.72 3.83
C VAL A 321 5.89 13.99 3.27
N ARG A 322 6.60 14.66 2.36
CA ARG A 322 6.10 15.85 1.65
C ARG A 322 4.78 15.57 0.91
N THR A 323 4.68 14.43 0.22
CA THR A 323 3.44 14.03 -0.48
C THR A 323 2.26 13.90 0.48
N LEU A 324 2.44 13.14 1.57
CA LEU A 324 1.37 12.87 2.54
C LEU A 324 0.90 14.17 3.21
N LEU A 325 1.82 15.08 3.56
CA LEU A 325 1.46 16.39 4.10
C LEU A 325 0.73 17.27 3.07
N ALA A 326 1.13 17.23 1.79
CA ALA A 326 0.47 18.00 0.74
C ALA A 326 -0.97 17.50 0.50
N LEU A 327 -1.17 16.18 0.47
CA LEU A 327 -2.48 15.55 0.37
C LEU A 327 -3.36 15.92 1.58
N LEU A 328 -2.81 15.83 2.79
CA LEU A 328 -3.53 16.17 4.01
C LEU A 328 -3.91 17.67 4.04
N LYS A 329 -3.03 18.54 3.56
CA LYS A 329 -3.27 19.98 3.45
C LYS A 329 -4.34 20.33 2.41
N ALA A 330 -4.41 19.59 1.31
CA ALA A 330 -5.39 19.83 0.25
C ALA A 330 -6.83 19.57 0.73
N LEU A 331 -7.02 18.61 1.64
CA LEU A 331 -8.34 18.26 2.16
C LEU A 331 -9.03 19.44 2.87
N ALA A 332 -10.32 19.59 2.60
CA ALA A 332 -11.16 20.57 3.29
C ALA A 332 -11.11 20.36 4.83
N PRO A 333 -11.14 21.44 5.63
CA PRO A 333 -11.14 21.36 7.09
C PRO A 333 -12.25 20.45 7.63
N ILE A 334 -11.97 19.75 8.74
CA ILE A 334 -12.94 18.89 9.42
C ILE A 334 -14.14 19.75 9.84
N GLN A 335 -15.31 19.48 9.27
CA GLN A 335 -16.54 20.20 9.61
C GLN A 335 -17.21 19.56 10.84
N PRO A 336 -17.72 20.36 11.80
CA PRO A 336 -18.47 19.85 12.93
C PRO A 336 -19.66 19.01 12.50
N TRP A 337 -19.86 17.84 13.12
CA TRP A 337 -20.90 16.84 12.83
C TRP A 337 -22.31 17.44 12.64
N ARG A 338 -22.67 18.49 13.41
CA ARG A 338 -24.02 19.08 13.40
C ARG A 338 -24.28 20.01 12.21
N ARG A 339 -23.25 20.63 11.64
CA ARG A 339 -23.36 21.50 10.44
C ARG A 339 -23.75 20.67 9.21
N ARG A 340 -23.38 19.38 9.17
CA ARG A 340 -23.75 18.42 8.12
C ARG A 340 -25.24 18.05 8.11
N GLN A 341 -25.94 18.13 9.25
CA GLN A 341 -27.37 17.81 9.33
C GLN A 341 -28.28 18.93 8.79
N GLN A 342 -27.74 20.09 8.46
CA GLN A 342 -28.50 21.17 7.85
C GLN A 342 -28.68 20.91 6.34
N PRO A 343 -29.92 20.90 5.81
CA PRO A 343 -30.16 20.78 4.38
C PRO A 343 -29.40 21.88 3.62
N GLY A 344 -28.56 21.50 2.66
CA GLY A 344 -27.76 22.43 1.84
C GLY A 344 -26.35 22.74 2.38
N ALA A 345 -25.96 22.26 3.56
CA ALA A 345 -24.63 22.53 4.13
C ALA A 345 -23.47 21.91 3.34
N ALA A 346 -23.67 20.75 2.70
CA ALA A 346 -22.66 20.13 1.85
C ALA A 346 -22.35 21.00 0.60
N ALA A 347 -23.38 21.47 -0.10
CA ALA A 347 -23.24 22.36 -1.24
C ALA A 347 -22.62 23.72 -0.87
N GLN A 348 -22.94 24.25 0.32
CA GLN A 348 -22.34 25.47 0.83
C GLN A 348 -20.87 25.29 1.25
N ALA A 349 -20.51 24.15 1.85
CA ALA A 349 -19.13 23.84 2.21
C ALA A 349 -18.25 23.62 0.97
N GLU A 350 -18.79 22.96 -0.05
CA GLU A 350 -18.13 22.72 -1.34
C GLU A 350 -17.94 24.04 -2.12
N SER A 351 -18.96 24.90 -2.14
CA SER A 351 -18.87 26.26 -2.70
C SER A 351 -17.87 27.14 -1.94
N ALA A 352 -17.84 27.06 -0.60
CA ALA A 352 -16.87 27.80 0.21
C ALA A 352 -15.44 27.29 0.03
N ALA A 353 -15.24 25.97 -0.12
CA ALA A 353 -13.94 25.39 -0.43
C ALA A 353 -13.46 25.77 -1.84
N ALA A 354 -14.35 25.77 -2.83
CA ALA A 354 -14.06 26.23 -4.19
C ALA A 354 -13.73 27.74 -4.23
N ALA A 355 -14.45 28.56 -3.46
CA ALA A 355 -14.16 29.99 -3.32
C ALA A 355 -12.81 30.25 -2.64
N ALA A 356 -12.46 29.46 -1.62
CA ALA A 356 -11.16 29.54 -0.95
C ALA A 356 -10.01 29.09 -1.87
N ALA A 357 -10.23 28.08 -2.71
CA ALA A 357 -9.26 27.63 -3.72
C ALA A 357 -9.08 28.67 -4.86
N ALA A 358 -10.16 29.36 -5.25
CA ALA A 358 -10.12 30.41 -6.27
C ALA A 358 -9.45 31.71 -5.78
N ALA A 359 -9.41 31.97 -4.47
CA ALA A 359 -8.83 33.16 -3.87
C ALA A 359 -7.29 33.12 -3.73
N GLY A 360 -6.59 32.26 -4.49
CA GLY A 360 -5.14 32.13 -4.44
C GLY A 360 -4.38 33.45 -4.63
N ALA A 361 -3.61 33.81 -3.60
CA ALA A 361 -2.46 34.73 -3.61
C ALA A 361 -2.64 36.13 -4.25
N ALA A 362 -3.16 37.09 -3.47
CA ALA A 362 -2.82 38.51 -3.64
C ALA A 362 -3.03 39.33 -2.34
N GLY A 363 -1.92 39.74 -1.69
CA GLY A 363 -1.71 41.01 -0.96
C GLY A 363 -2.62 41.41 0.23
N PRO A 364 -2.09 42.14 1.23
CA PRO A 364 -2.75 42.32 2.52
C PRO A 364 -3.87 43.36 2.43
N SER A 365 -5.08 43.01 2.87
CA SER A 365 -6.03 44.02 3.34
C SER A 365 -6.56 43.61 4.71
N ALA A 366 -6.36 44.51 5.65
CA ALA A 366 -6.93 44.45 6.98
C ALA A 366 -8.46 44.44 6.85
N GLY A 367 -9.06 43.31 7.21
CA GLY A 367 -10.50 43.13 7.28
C GLY A 367 -10.78 41.96 8.20
N ALA A 368 -11.06 42.27 9.47
CA ALA A 368 -11.42 41.29 10.48
C ALA A 368 -12.72 40.56 10.09
N GLY A 369 -12.55 39.38 9.50
CA GLY A 369 -13.61 38.41 9.23
C GLY A 369 -13.10 37.03 9.63
N SER A 370 -13.27 36.70 10.92
CA SER A 370 -12.75 35.49 11.56
C SER A 370 -13.44 34.22 11.04
N ALA A 371 -12.81 33.52 10.09
CA ALA A 371 -13.07 32.11 9.84
C ALA A 371 -12.31 31.28 10.90
N GLY A 372 -13.06 30.66 11.81
CA GLY A 372 -12.54 29.96 12.99
C GLY A 372 -11.78 28.66 12.67
N GLY A 373 -10.49 28.78 12.39
CA GLY A 373 -9.54 27.67 12.31
C GLY A 373 -8.26 27.96 13.11
N ILE A 374 -7.56 26.89 13.51
CA ILE A 374 -6.19 27.00 14.06
C ILE A 374 -5.34 27.74 13.02
N GLN A 375 -4.67 28.82 13.42
CA GLN A 375 -3.61 29.42 12.60
C GLN A 375 -2.44 28.43 12.59
N VAL A 376 -2.41 27.57 11.57
CA VAL A 376 -1.29 26.69 11.26
C VAL A 376 -0.09 27.60 10.98
N ALA A 377 1.09 27.26 11.52
CA ALA A 377 2.34 27.94 11.14
C ALA A 377 2.45 28.05 9.61
N GLU A 378 3.16 29.07 9.11
CA GLU A 378 3.32 29.29 7.68
C GLU A 378 3.95 28.05 7.04
N LEU A 379 3.11 27.25 6.37
CA LEU A 379 3.52 26.00 5.72
C LEU A 379 4.60 26.33 4.69
N ALA A 380 5.56 25.42 4.53
CA ALA A 380 6.61 25.60 3.53
C ALA A 380 5.97 25.91 2.15
N PRO A 381 6.41 26.95 1.42
CA PRO A 381 5.77 27.36 0.16
C PRO A 381 5.68 26.23 -0.87
N GLN A 382 6.66 25.32 -0.85
CA GLN A 382 6.72 24.13 -1.69
C GLN A 382 5.58 23.15 -1.42
N LEU A 383 5.16 23.03 -0.15
CA LEU A 383 4.06 22.17 0.28
C LEU A 383 2.72 22.77 -0.15
N ALA A 384 2.56 24.09 0.02
CA ALA A 384 1.36 24.81 -0.41
C ALA A 384 1.15 24.74 -1.93
N ALA A 385 2.23 24.86 -2.71
CA ALA A 385 2.20 24.72 -4.17
C ALA A 385 1.80 23.31 -4.61
N GLU A 386 2.31 22.26 -3.93
CA GLU A 386 1.93 20.87 -4.22
C GLU A 386 0.47 20.57 -3.85
N ALA A 387 -0.02 21.12 -2.73
CA ALA A 387 -1.40 20.95 -2.29
C ALA A 387 -2.44 21.55 -3.25
N ALA A 388 -2.08 22.58 -4.03
CA ALA A 388 -3.01 23.27 -4.93
C ALA A 388 -3.53 22.38 -6.09
N GLY A 389 -2.79 21.35 -6.49
CA GLY A 389 -3.19 20.41 -7.55
C GLY A 389 -3.82 19.11 -7.04
N LEU A 390 -4.10 19.02 -5.75
CA LEU A 390 -4.52 17.81 -5.05
C LEU A 390 -5.99 17.90 -4.61
N PRO A 391 -6.65 16.77 -4.32
CA PRO A 391 -8.09 16.75 -4.17
C PRO A 391 -8.52 17.36 -2.83
N SER A 392 -9.48 18.29 -2.88
CA SER A 392 -10.05 18.93 -1.69
C SER A 392 -11.09 18.08 -0.97
N ALA A 393 -11.69 17.12 -1.68
CA ALA A 393 -12.56 16.09 -1.13
C ALA A 393 -11.81 14.74 -1.07
N PRO A 394 -12.07 13.88 -0.08
CA PRO A 394 -11.41 12.58 0.02
C PRO A 394 -11.79 11.68 -1.18
N PRO A 395 -10.83 11.12 -1.93
CA PRO A 395 -11.11 10.22 -3.05
C PRO A 395 -11.83 8.93 -2.65
N TYR A 396 -11.75 8.51 -1.38
CA TYR A 396 -12.44 7.34 -0.86
C TYR A 396 -12.70 7.45 0.66
N PRO A 397 -13.65 6.68 1.22
CA PRO A 397 -13.90 6.66 2.67
C PRO A 397 -12.69 6.18 3.49
N GLY A 398 -12.27 6.96 4.49
CA GLY A 398 -11.08 6.66 5.29
C GLY A 398 -9.75 7.20 4.73
N TYR A 399 -9.77 7.92 3.60
CA TYR A 399 -8.57 8.51 2.99
C TYR A 399 -7.73 9.35 3.97
N ARG A 400 -8.38 10.22 4.76
CA ARG A 400 -7.71 11.04 5.78
C ARG A 400 -7.05 10.17 6.86
N SER A 401 -7.69 9.09 7.27
CA SER A 401 -7.13 8.14 8.25
C SER A 401 -5.90 7.42 7.69
N ASP A 402 -5.92 6.98 6.43
CA ASP A 402 -4.75 6.34 5.80
C ASP A 402 -3.56 7.30 5.70
N LEU A 403 -3.79 8.57 5.33
CA LEU A 403 -2.74 9.60 5.30
C LEU A 403 -2.12 9.82 6.68
N LEU A 404 -2.96 9.96 7.71
CA LEU A 404 -2.51 10.18 9.09
C LEU A 404 -1.80 8.97 9.66
N ALA A 405 -2.28 7.76 9.38
CA ALA A 405 -1.64 6.52 9.80
C ALA A 405 -0.25 6.38 9.18
N ALA A 406 -0.12 6.63 7.88
CA ALA A 406 1.18 6.59 7.20
C ALA A 406 2.18 7.60 7.79
N LEU A 407 1.74 8.85 8.02
CA LEU A 407 2.58 9.88 8.64
C LEU A 407 2.97 9.51 10.08
N ALA A 408 2.01 9.04 10.88
CA ALA A 408 2.25 8.68 12.27
C ALA A 408 3.24 7.53 12.39
N ASN A 409 3.09 6.49 11.57
CA ASN A 409 4.01 5.35 11.53
C ASN A 409 5.41 5.76 11.05
N ALA A 410 5.49 6.57 9.99
CA ALA A 410 6.78 7.05 9.46
C ALA A 410 7.56 7.89 10.48
N ALA A 411 6.87 8.64 11.35
CA ALA A 411 7.49 9.46 12.39
C ALA A 411 7.97 8.66 13.61
N HIS A 412 7.52 7.42 13.79
CA HIS A 412 7.85 6.62 14.98
C HIS A 412 9.34 6.29 15.01
N ALA A 413 10.03 6.72 16.08
CA ALA A 413 11.45 6.48 16.33
C ALA A 413 12.40 6.87 15.18
N ARG A 414 12.01 7.84 14.32
CA ARG A 414 12.76 8.23 13.12
C ARG A 414 13.02 9.75 13.08
N PRO A 415 14.14 10.23 13.66
CA PRO A 415 14.46 11.66 13.74
C PRO A 415 14.52 12.39 12.39
N ALA A 416 14.96 11.71 11.32
CA ALA A 416 15.02 12.30 9.98
C ALA A 416 13.62 12.65 9.44
N VAL A 417 12.64 11.76 9.64
CA VAL A 417 11.24 11.99 9.26
C VAL A 417 10.62 13.07 10.15
N GLN A 418 10.84 12.99 11.47
CA GLN A 418 10.35 13.99 12.43
C GLN A 418 10.86 15.41 12.08
N ALA A 419 12.14 15.54 11.74
CA ALA A 419 12.75 16.80 11.34
C ALA A 419 12.18 17.33 10.02
N GLU A 420 11.96 16.46 9.03
CA GLU A 420 11.33 16.83 7.76
C GLU A 420 9.91 17.36 7.98
N VAL A 421 9.08 16.64 8.75
CA VAL A 421 7.72 17.08 9.10
C VAL A 421 7.75 18.46 9.78
N GLY A 422 8.67 18.67 10.72
CA GLY A 422 8.87 19.98 11.37
C GLY A 422 9.24 21.08 10.38
N SER A 423 10.21 20.83 9.49
CA SER A 423 10.67 21.81 8.50
C SER A 423 9.60 22.22 7.49
N LEU A 424 8.59 21.37 7.27
CA LEU A 424 7.47 21.63 6.37
C LEU A 424 6.28 22.32 7.05
N GLY A 425 6.35 22.60 8.35
CA GLY A 425 5.20 23.10 9.14
C GLY A 425 4.12 22.03 9.35
N GLY A 426 4.50 20.75 9.29
CA GLY A 426 3.60 19.62 9.36
C GLY A 426 3.11 19.29 10.77
N VAL A 427 3.81 19.75 11.82
CA VAL A 427 3.44 19.47 13.22
C VAL A 427 2.07 20.07 13.54
N GLU A 428 1.86 21.35 13.18
CA GLU A 428 0.62 22.07 13.35
C GLU A 428 -0.49 21.51 12.44
N LEU A 429 -0.12 21.07 11.23
CA LEU A 429 -1.06 20.45 10.30
C LEU A 429 -1.62 19.13 10.85
N VAL A 430 -0.78 18.27 11.44
CA VAL A 430 -1.21 17.01 12.06
C VAL A 430 -2.05 17.30 13.30
N LEU A 431 -1.67 18.28 14.13
CA LEU A 431 -2.46 18.72 15.28
C LEU A 431 -3.87 19.17 14.91
N ALA A 432 -4.02 19.87 13.77
CA ALA A 432 -5.32 20.34 13.30
C ALA A 432 -6.30 19.18 13.00
N GLN A 433 -5.80 17.96 12.82
CA GLN A 433 -6.61 16.76 12.55
C GLN A 433 -7.08 16.02 13.81
N CYS A 434 -6.78 16.51 15.02
CA CYS A 434 -7.23 15.88 16.29
C CYS A 434 -8.72 16.08 16.62
N GLN A 435 -9.55 16.36 15.60
CA GLN A 435 -11.00 16.56 15.72
C GLN A 435 -11.74 15.32 15.23
N VAL A 436 -12.91 15.04 15.82
CA VAL A 436 -13.74 13.90 15.40
C VAL A 436 -14.26 14.14 13.98
N ASP A 437 -14.01 13.19 13.09
CA ASP A 437 -14.50 13.21 11.71
C ASP A 437 -15.37 11.99 11.41
N GLY A 438 -16.64 12.24 11.04
CA GLY A 438 -17.57 11.18 10.68
C GLY A 438 -17.28 10.52 9.33
N GLU A 439 -16.60 11.19 8.39
CA GLU A 439 -16.27 10.59 7.07
C GLU A 439 -14.98 9.76 7.09
N SER A 440 -14.20 9.90 8.16
CA SER A 440 -12.91 9.22 8.30
C SER A 440 -12.77 8.66 9.72
N PRO A 441 -13.38 7.48 9.98
CA PRO A 441 -13.22 6.78 11.24
C PRO A 441 -11.74 6.63 11.59
N LEU A 442 -11.40 6.80 12.88
CA LEU A 442 -10.03 6.70 13.41
C LEU A 442 -9.06 7.84 13.02
N ALA A 443 -9.46 8.83 12.21
CA ALA A 443 -8.56 9.92 11.81
C ALA A 443 -8.02 10.69 13.03
N ARG A 444 -8.88 10.96 14.02
CA ARG A 444 -8.50 11.64 15.26
C ARG A 444 -7.46 10.83 16.05
N GLU A 445 -7.69 9.54 16.19
CA GLU A 445 -6.84 8.62 16.92
C GLU A 445 -5.45 8.53 16.26
N TRP A 446 -5.40 8.41 14.93
CA TRP A 446 -4.15 8.46 14.17
C TRP A 446 -3.45 9.81 14.26
N ALA A 447 -4.18 10.93 14.25
CA ALA A 447 -3.60 12.26 14.47
C ALA A 447 -2.95 12.38 15.86
N LEU A 448 -3.64 11.93 16.91
CA LEU A 448 -3.10 11.93 18.28
C LEU A 448 -1.85 11.04 18.38
N TRP A 449 -1.87 9.87 17.74
CA TRP A 449 -0.72 8.98 17.67
C TRP A 449 0.46 9.63 16.93
N GLY A 450 0.18 10.31 15.81
CA GLY A 450 1.17 11.07 15.06
C GLY A 450 1.81 12.19 15.87
N VAL A 451 1.01 12.97 16.61
CA VAL A 451 1.53 14.03 17.51
C VAL A 451 2.45 13.45 18.57
N ARG A 452 2.07 12.31 19.19
CA ARG A 452 2.93 11.61 20.14
C ARG A 452 4.27 11.24 19.49
N ASN A 453 4.23 10.57 18.34
CA ASN A 453 5.43 10.11 17.64
C ASN A 453 6.32 11.27 17.17
N LEU A 454 5.73 12.40 16.76
CA LEU A 454 6.46 13.60 16.38
C LEU A 454 7.14 14.30 17.56
N CYS A 455 6.59 14.19 18.78
CA CYS A 455 7.13 14.79 19.99
C CYS A 455 8.15 13.90 20.73
N GLU A 456 8.07 12.59 20.55
CA GLU A 456 8.93 11.62 21.21
C GLU A 456 10.40 11.81 20.77
N GLY A 457 11.26 12.16 21.72
CA GLY A 457 12.67 12.45 21.45
C GLY A 457 12.93 13.75 20.66
N ASN A 458 11.91 14.57 20.39
CA ASN A 458 12.01 15.74 19.52
C ASN A 458 11.61 17.04 20.25
N PRO A 459 12.58 17.76 20.85
CA PRO A 459 12.30 19.00 21.57
C PRO A 459 11.83 20.14 20.65
N ALA A 460 12.21 20.14 19.37
CA ALA A 460 11.80 21.17 18.43
C ALA A 460 10.28 21.10 18.14
N ALA A 461 9.76 19.89 17.91
CA ALA A 461 8.31 19.70 17.77
C ALA A 461 7.56 20.06 19.06
N GLN A 462 8.06 19.63 20.23
CA GLN A 462 7.44 20.00 21.50
C GLN A 462 7.39 21.52 21.71
N GLU A 463 8.46 22.22 21.34
CA GLU A 463 8.54 23.66 21.46
C GLU A 463 7.61 24.39 20.47
N ALA A 464 7.52 23.92 19.22
CA ALA A 464 6.54 24.43 18.27
C ALA A 464 5.11 24.34 18.83
N ILE A 465 4.77 23.22 19.47
CA ILE A 465 3.47 23.04 20.14
C ILE A 465 3.31 23.96 21.36
N ARG A 466 4.34 24.13 22.19
CA ARG A 466 4.30 25.03 23.35
C ARG A 466 4.08 26.50 22.96
N GLN A 467 4.54 26.88 21.78
CA GLN A 467 4.40 28.23 21.24
C GLN A 467 3.01 28.50 20.66
N LEU A 468 2.18 27.46 20.45
CA LEU A 468 0.80 27.64 20.03
C LEU A 468 0.01 28.36 21.12
N LYS A 469 -0.53 29.52 20.75
CA LYS A 469 -1.43 30.29 21.61
C LYS A 469 -2.87 30.03 21.21
N LEU A 470 -3.77 29.99 22.19
CA LEU A 470 -5.20 30.09 21.89
C LEU A 470 -5.46 31.47 21.29
N CYS A 471 -5.79 31.53 20.01
CA CYS A 471 -6.04 32.82 19.35
C CYS A 471 -7.48 33.31 19.55
N THR A 472 -8.47 32.40 19.55
CA THR A 472 -9.89 32.77 19.62
C THR A 472 -10.73 31.64 20.22
N THR A 473 -11.77 31.99 20.98
CA THR A 473 -12.86 31.06 21.24
C THR A 473 -13.83 31.06 20.06
N VAL A 474 -14.11 29.88 19.50
CA VAL A 474 -15.21 29.74 18.54
C VAL A 474 -16.47 29.54 19.37
N GLU A 475 -17.42 30.47 19.29
CA GLU A 475 -18.75 30.25 19.87
C GLU A 475 -19.38 29.03 19.17
N SER A 476 -19.45 27.90 19.88
CA SER A 476 -20.20 26.75 19.38
C SER A 476 -21.69 27.01 19.59
N GLU A 477 -22.54 26.53 18.68
CA GLU A 477 -23.99 26.60 18.86
C GLU A 477 -24.43 25.88 20.16
N GLU A 478 -23.66 24.91 20.69
CA GLU A 478 -23.92 24.32 22.00
C GLU A 478 -23.73 25.32 23.15
N ALA A 479 -22.67 26.12 23.10
CA ALA A 479 -22.45 27.19 24.07
C ALA A 479 -23.63 28.19 24.01
N GLN A 480 -24.06 28.54 22.79
CA GLN A 480 -25.21 29.42 22.58
C GLN A 480 -26.53 28.83 23.12
N ARG A 481 -26.78 27.53 22.92
CA ARG A 481 -27.96 26.83 23.48
C ARG A 481 -27.95 26.74 24.99
N LEU A 482 -26.79 26.53 25.58
CA LEU A 482 -26.62 26.47 27.03
C LEU A 482 -26.60 27.87 27.68
N GLY A 483 -26.72 28.94 26.88
CA GLY A 483 -26.68 30.32 27.35
C GLY A 483 -25.34 30.65 27.99
N VAL A 484 -24.25 30.06 27.49
CA VAL A 484 -22.90 30.27 27.97
C VAL A 484 -22.01 30.72 26.81
N LYS A 485 -21.12 31.65 27.12
CA LYS A 485 -20.07 32.11 26.24
C LYS A 485 -18.75 31.56 26.77
N LEU A 486 -17.86 31.19 25.86
CA LEU A 486 -16.49 30.86 26.20
C LEU A 486 -15.66 32.11 25.97
N ASP A 487 -15.14 32.71 27.03
CA ASP A 487 -14.20 33.81 26.94
C ASP A 487 -12.78 33.27 27.22
N LEU A 488 -11.81 33.72 26.44
CA LEU A 488 -10.42 33.45 26.73
C LEU A 488 -9.94 34.46 27.77
N ASP A 489 -9.45 33.98 28.90
CA ASP A 489 -8.78 34.85 29.85
C ASP A 489 -7.36 35.15 29.35
N GLU A 490 -7.16 36.33 28.77
CA GLU A 490 -5.89 36.76 28.14
C GLU A 490 -4.70 36.72 29.11
N SER A 491 -4.95 36.82 30.43
CA SER A 491 -3.91 36.80 31.45
C SER A 491 -3.45 35.39 31.85
N THR A 492 -4.31 34.39 31.67
CA THR A 492 -4.04 33.00 32.08
C THR A 492 -4.02 32.00 30.92
N GLY A 493 -4.47 32.40 29.73
CA GLY A 493 -4.65 31.51 28.58
C GLY A 493 -5.73 30.45 28.75
N LYS A 494 -6.53 30.51 29.83
CA LYS A 494 -7.56 29.52 30.16
C LYS A 494 -8.92 29.95 29.63
N LEU A 495 -9.73 28.96 29.24
CA LEU A 495 -11.12 29.16 28.85
C LEU A 495 -11.98 29.40 30.10
N ARG A 496 -12.70 30.53 30.13
CA ARG A 496 -13.74 30.82 31.12
C ARG A 496 -15.10 30.66 30.49
N VAL A 497 -15.96 29.91 31.16
CA VAL A 497 -17.37 29.79 30.80
C VAL A 497 -18.11 30.92 31.50
N THR A 498 -18.59 31.90 30.74
CA THR A 498 -19.41 33.01 31.23
C THR A 498 -20.87 32.80 30.82
N LYS A 499 -21.83 33.15 31.68
CA LYS A 499 -23.25 33.06 31.30
C LYS A 499 -23.56 34.22 30.36
N ARG A 500 -24.22 33.94 29.23
CA ARG A 500 -24.60 34.94 28.24
C ARG A 500 -25.70 35.82 28.82
N GLU A 501 -25.48 37.13 28.88
CA GLU A 501 -26.55 38.07 29.26
C GLU A 501 -27.64 38.08 28.17
N PRO A 502 -28.93 38.14 28.53
CA PRO A 502 -30.00 38.27 27.56
C PRO A 502 -29.86 39.61 26.82
N PRO A 503 -30.25 39.68 25.53
CA PRO A 503 -30.15 40.92 24.76
C PRO A 503 -30.94 42.05 25.44
N PRO A 504 -30.42 43.28 25.44
CA PRO A 504 -31.09 44.42 26.08
C PRO A 504 -32.41 44.69 25.36
N GLY A 505 -33.52 44.31 26.00
CA GLY A 505 -34.88 44.51 25.46
C GLY A 505 -35.98 43.59 25.99
N VAL A 506 -35.67 42.48 26.68
CA VAL A 506 -36.69 41.48 27.09
C VAL A 506 -37.10 41.58 28.58
N VAL A 507 -36.56 42.51 29.36
CA VAL A 507 -36.83 42.58 30.81
C VAL A 507 -38.03 43.48 31.20
N ALA A 508 -38.79 44.01 30.23
CA ALA A 508 -39.91 44.92 30.50
C ALA A 508 -41.28 44.35 30.06
N ALA A 509 -41.69 43.18 30.58
CA ALA A 509 -43.07 42.71 30.40
C ALA A 509 -43.60 41.77 31.50
N ALA A 510 -43.00 41.77 32.69
CA ALA A 510 -43.47 40.94 33.81
C ALA A 510 -43.40 41.72 35.13
N GLY A 511 -44.25 42.73 35.29
CA GLY A 511 -44.29 43.47 36.55
C GLY A 511 -45.14 44.73 36.56
N ALA A 512 -46.41 44.68 36.13
CA ALA A 512 -47.42 45.64 36.58
C ALA A 512 -48.82 45.23 36.10
N GLN A 513 -49.57 44.50 36.93
CA GLN A 513 -51.02 44.69 37.14
C GLN A 513 -51.51 43.72 38.20
N ALA A 514 -51.44 44.15 39.46
CA ALA A 514 -52.27 43.63 40.54
C ALA A 514 -52.73 44.83 41.38
N ALA A 515 -53.99 45.24 41.19
CA ALA A 515 -54.75 46.08 42.10
C ALA A 515 -56.26 45.95 41.79
N PRO A 516 -57.15 46.14 42.77
CA PRO A 516 -58.17 45.14 43.10
C PRO A 516 -59.61 45.49 42.70
N VAL A 517 -60.46 44.48 42.86
CA VAL A 517 -61.93 44.43 42.73
C VAL A 517 -62.65 45.50 43.58
N SER A 518 -63.70 46.13 43.03
CA SER A 518 -64.94 46.48 43.76
C SER A 518 -66.08 46.82 42.79
N SER A 519 -67.19 46.10 43.00
CA SER A 519 -68.60 46.35 42.61
C SER A 519 -69.01 46.26 41.14
#